data_AF-A0A4S8QAE8-F1
#
_entry.id   AF-A0A4S8QAE8-F1
#
_cell.length_a   1.000
_cell.length_b   1.000
_cell.length_c   1.000
_cell.angle_alpha   90.00
_cell.angle_beta   90.00
_cell.angle_gamma   90.00
#
_symmetry.space_group_name_H-M   'P 1'
#
loop_
_entity.id
_entity.type
_entity.pdbx_description
1 polymer ?
#
loop_
_entity_poly.entity_id
_entity_poly.type
_entity_poly.pdbx_seq_one_letter_code
_entity_poly.pdbx_strand_id
1 'polypeptide(L)'
;MSAFTTAARAKLGEITVEGRRIELVWLTWLDSVQASFTALEPNRIGTVIGLESPHARLVVCEAEHLDWVRSFSRSGLIVVAALEHYRHREVLVRGRST
;
A
#
# COMPACT_ATOMS: atom_id res chain seq x y z
N MET A 1 -5.39 5.09 30.26
CA MET A 1 -5.30 4.10 29.17
C MET A 1 -6.24 4.57 28.08
N SER A 2 -5.71 5.20 27.04
CA SER A 2 -6.50 5.83 25.97
C SER A 2 -6.63 4.85 24.81
N ALA A 3 -7.87 4.64 24.35
CA ALA A 3 -8.19 3.78 23.22
C ALA A 3 -7.56 4.36 21.94
N PHE A 4 -6.52 3.70 21.42
CA PHE A 4 -5.95 4.06 20.12
C PHE A 4 -6.86 3.54 19.00
N THR A 5 -7.36 4.51 18.25
CA THR A 5 -8.27 4.46 17.12
C THR A 5 -7.97 3.34 16.12
N THR A 6 -8.81 2.30 16.08
CA THR A 6 -8.75 1.20 15.11
C THR A 6 -9.06 1.65 13.66
N ALA A 7 -9.47 2.90 13.43
CA ALA A 7 -9.95 3.40 12.13
C ALA A 7 -8.87 4.05 11.21
N ALA A 8 -7.57 3.85 11.48
CA ALA A 8 -6.49 4.50 10.72
C ALA A 8 -6.02 3.69 9.48
N ARG A 9 -6.53 2.48 9.26
CA ARG A 9 -6.05 1.54 8.23
C ARG A 9 -7.22 0.83 7.55
N ALA A 10 -7.27 0.90 6.22
CA ALA A 10 -8.27 0.21 5.39
C ALA A 10 -7.56 -0.68 4.36
N LYS A 11 -7.85 -1.98 4.35
CA LYS A 11 -7.32 -2.88 3.32
C LYS A 11 -7.92 -2.49 1.96
N LEU A 12 -7.04 -2.25 1.00
CA LEU A 12 -7.41 -1.89 -0.37
C LEU A 12 -7.42 -3.10 -1.30
N GLY A 13 -6.49 -4.03 -1.10
CA GLY A 13 -6.36 -5.21 -1.95
C GLY A 13 -5.03 -5.91 -1.79
N GLU A 14 -4.73 -6.79 -2.74
CA GLU A 14 -3.49 -7.54 -2.82
C GLU A 14 -3.10 -7.66 -4.29
N ILE A 15 -1.79 -7.59 -4.57
CA ILE A 15 -1.22 -7.84 -5.90
C ILE A 15 -0.15 -8.90 -5.83
N THR A 16 0.16 -9.49 -6.99
CA THR A 16 1.31 -10.39 -7.14
C THR A 16 2.35 -9.77 -8.05
N VAL A 17 3.59 -9.63 -7.57
CA VAL A 17 4.73 -9.15 -8.35
C VAL A 17 5.81 -10.24 -8.30
N GLU A 18 6.14 -10.84 -9.45
CA GLU A 18 7.13 -11.91 -9.58
C GLU A 18 6.88 -13.08 -8.59
N GLY A 19 5.62 -13.48 -8.44
CA GLY A 19 5.22 -14.56 -7.52
C GLY A 19 5.18 -14.16 -6.04
N ARG A 20 5.53 -12.91 -5.69
CA ARG A 20 5.41 -12.39 -4.32
C ARG A 20 4.09 -11.66 -4.14
N ARG A 21 3.35 -12.06 -3.12
CA ARG A 21 2.08 -11.42 -2.72
C ARG A 21 2.35 -10.18 -1.88
N ILE A 22 1.73 -9.07 -2.26
CA ILE A 22 1.88 -7.77 -1.65
C ILE A 22 0.51 -7.26 -1.25
N GLU A 23 0.30 -7.07 0.04
CA GLU A 23 -0.89 -6.44 0.58
C GLU A 23 -0.78 -4.91 0.48
N LEU A 24 -1.87 -4.28 0.08
CA LEU A 24 -2.02 -2.82 -0.01
C LEU A 24 -3.02 -2.35 1.04
N VAL A 25 -2.56 -1.45 1.93
CA VAL A 25 -3.37 -0.91 3.02
C VAL A 25 -3.34 0.61 2.97
N TRP A 26 -4.51 1.23 2.81
CA TRP A 26 -4.66 2.67 2.91
C TRP A 26 -4.55 3.12 4.37
N LEU A 27 -3.58 4.00 4.63
CA LEU A 27 -3.40 4.71 5.88
C LEU A 27 -4.22 6.01 5.80
N THR A 28 -5.48 5.94 6.22
CA THR A 28 -6.47 7.02 6.04
C THR A 28 -6.03 8.36 6.62
N TRP A 29 -5.30 8.33 7.74
CA TRP A 29 -4.78 9.50 8.44
C TRP A 29 -3.59 10.20 7.73
N LEU A 30 -2.85 9.48 6.89
CA LEU A 30 -1.68 10.01 6.15
C LEU A 30 -1.96 10.18 4.66
N ASP A 31 -3.16 9.78 4.22
CA ASP A 31 -3.52 9.63 2.82
C ASP A 31 -2.42 8.96 1.96
N SER A 32 -2.04 7.76 2.38
CA SER A 32 -0.95 6.99 1.77
C SER A 32 -1.27 5.50 1.76
N VAL A 33 -0.64 4.73 0.88
CA VAL A 33 -0.84 3.28 0.80
C VAL A 33 0.42 2.55 1.24
N GLN A 34 0.33 1.79 2.32
CA GLN A 34 1.40 0.88 2.73
C GLN A 34 1.39 -0.37 1.85
N ALA A 35 2.56 -0.77 1.37
CA ALA A 35 2.79 -2.04 0.69
C ALA A 35 3.62 -2.97 1.60
N SER A 36 3.13 -4.19 1.81
CA SER A 36 3.79 -5.22 2.64
C SER A 36 3.76 -6.57 1.95
N PHE A 37 4.85 -7.33 1.99
CA PHE A 37 4.83 -8.76 1.67
C PHE A 37 3.95 -9.51 2.65
N THR A 38 3.25 -10.54 2.19
CA THR A 38 2.40 -11.37 3.07
C THR A 38 3.14 -12.54 3.71
N ALA A 39 4.32 -12.91 3.20
CA ALA A 39 5.00 -14.16 3.55
C ALA A 39 6.51 -14.01 3.77
N LEU A 40 7.02 -12.78 3.92
CA LEU A 40 8.45 -12.50 4.11
C LEU A 40 8.61 -11.54 5.29
N GLU A 41 9.67 -11.71 6.07
CA GLU A 41 10.09 -10.75 7.10
C GLU A 41 11.48 -10.18 6.74
N PRO A 42 11.72 -8.86 6.92
CA PRO A 42 10.74 -7.85 7.29
C PRO A 42 9.63 -7.75 6.24
N ASN A 43 8.36 -7.59 6.65
CA ASN A 43 7.26 -7.61 5.69
C ASN A 43 7.04 -6.27 4.98
N ARG A 44 7.44 -5.15 5.59
CA ARG A 44 7.12 -3.81 5.09
C ARG A 44 8.05 -3.42 3.94
N ILE A 45 7.49 -3.26 2.75
CA ILE A 45 8.24 -2.82 1.57
C ILE A 45 8.40 -1.30 1.64
N GLY A 46 7.29 -0.58 1.81
CA GLY A 46 7.28 0.87 1.77
C GLY A 46 5.90 1.48 1.83
N THR A 47 5.85 2.79 1.58
CA THR A 47 4.62 3.58 1.54
C THR A 47 4.54 4.37 0.24
N VAL A 48 3.45 4.21 -0.50
CA VAL A 48 3.11 5.06 -1.65
C VAL A 48 2.47 6.35 -1.15
N ILE A 49 3.06 7.47 -1.54
CA ILE A 49 2.62 8.83 -1.16
C ILE A 49 2.22 9.62 -2.40
N GLY A 50 1.47 10.71 -2.19
CA GLY A 50 1.04 11.60 -3.28
C GLY A 50 -0.06 10.97 -4.15
N LEU A 51 -1.04 10.30 -3.53
CA LEU A 51 -2.06 9.50 -4.23
C LEU A 51 -2.93 10.31 -5.21
N GLU A 52 -3.09 11.61 -4.97
CA GLU A 52 -3.82 12.55 -5.83
C GLU A 52 -2.87 13.36 -6.76
N SER A 53 -1.57 13.03 -6.79
CA SER A 53 -0.54 13.74 -7.57
C SER A 53 -0.07 12.91 -8.76
N PRO A 54 0.29 13.53 -9.90
CA PRO A 54 0.97 12.83 -10.99
C PRO A 54 2.36 12.29 -10.59
N HIS A 55 2.88 12.70 -9.43
CA HIS A 55 4.20 12.31 -8.92
C HIS A 55 4.13 11.29 -7.78
N ALA A 56 3.07 10.47 -7.75
CA ALA A 56 2.96 9.37 -6.79
C ALA A 56 4.20 8.47 -6.84
N ARG A 57 4.72 8.10 -5.67
CA ARG A 57 5.95 7.31 -5.56
C ARG A 57 5.97 6.42 -4.34
N LEU A 58 6.65 5.29 -4.46
CA LEU A 58 6.94 4.39 -3.34
C LEU A 58 8.18 4.87 -2.58
N VAL A 59 8.01 5.18 -1.30
CA VAL A 59 9.10 5.40 -0.36
C VAL A 59 9.40 4.08 0.34
N VAL A 60 10.56 3.50 0.05
CA VAL A 60 11.01 2.23 0.65
C VAL A 60 11.41 2.47 2.11
N CYS A 61 10.96 1.59 3.00
CA CYS A 61 11.20 1.75 4.44
C CYS A 61 12.42 0.97 4.95
N GLU A 62 12.65 -0.23 4.41
CA GLU A 62 13.69 -1.14 4.90
C GLU A 62 14.79 -1.31 3.85
N ALA A 63 16.05 -1.30 4.29
CA ALA A 63 17.20 -1.42 3.40
C ALA A 63 17.27 -2.79 2.72
N GLU A 64 16.76 -3.83 3.39
CA GLU A 64 16.69 -5.22 2.94
C GLU A 64 15.83 -5.39 1.68
N HIS A 65 14.82 -4.53 1.51
CA HIS A 65 13.96 -4.55 0.32
C HIS A 65 14.43 -3.61 -0.76
N LEU A 66 15.40 -2.74 -0.48
CA LEU A 66 15.88 -1.73 -1.40
C LEU A 66 16.38 -2.38 -2.70
N ASP A 67 17.14 -3.48 -2.61
CA ASP A 67 17.68 -4.18 -3.78
C ASP A 67 16.57 -4.85 -4.60
N TRP A 68 15.54 -5.37 -3.95
CA TRP A 68 14.39 -5.93 -4.66
C TRP A 68 13.56 -4.83 -5.33
N VAL A 69 13.27 -3.72 -4.64
CA VAL A 69 12.42 -2.63 -5.13
C VAL A 69 13.12 -1.75 -6.18
N ARG A 70 14.47 -1.66 -6.17
CA ARG A 70 15.26 -0.79 -7.06
C ARG A 70 15.08 -1.05 -8.55
N SER A 71 14.55 -2.22 -8.93
CA SER A 71 14.07 -2.40 -10.29
C SER A 71 12.89 -1.46 -10.55
N PHE A 72 13.07 -0.51 -11.48
CA PHE A 72 12.06 0.47 -11.88
C PHE A 72 10.70 -0.17 -12.17
N SER A 73 10.71 -1.38 -12.73
CA SER A 73 9.50 -2.14 -13.04
C SER A 73 8.67 -2.50 -11.80
N ARG A 74 9.32 -2.90 -10.69
CA ARG A 74 8.59 -3.38 -9.49
C ARG A 74 8.00 -2.23 -8.68
N SER A 75 8.78 -1.18 -8.46
CA SER A 75 8.30 0.03 -7.79
C SER A 75 7.17 0.68 -8.58
N GLY A 76 7.28 0.75 -9.91
CA GLY A 76 6.22 1.23 -10.78
C GLY A 76 4.93 0.41 -10.67
N LEU A 77 5.02 -0.92 -10.71
CA LEU A 77 3.86 -1.82 -10.54
C LEU A 77 3.15 -1.61 -9.20
N ILE A 78 3.91 -1.48 -8.11
CA ILE A 78 3.34 -1.23 -6.78
C ILE A 78 2.61 0.11 -6.72
N VAL A 79 3.20 1.17 -7.30
CA VAL A 79 2.59 2.51 -7.34
C VAL A 79 1.30 2.50 -8.17
N VAL A 80 1.33 1.91 -9.38
CA VAL A 80 0.16 1.83 -10.26
C VAL A 80 -0.99 1.10 -9.56
N ALA A 81 -0.71 -0.08 -9.02
CA ALA A 81 -1.71 -0.86 -8.29
C ALA A 81 -2.27 -0.10 -7.07
N ALA A 82 -1.41 0.55 -6.28
CA ALA A 82 -1.85 1.34 -5.14
C ALA A 82 -2.81 2.45 -5.55
N LEU A 83 -2.52 3.16 -6.64
CA LEU A 83 -3.39 4.22 -7.17
C LEU A 83 -4.72 3.67 -7.70
N GLU A 84 -4.70 2.57 -8.44
CA GLU A 84 -5.91 1.92 -8.95
C GLU A 84 -6.84 1.49 -7.82
N HIS A 85 -6.30 0.76 -6.84
CA HIS A 85 -7.08 0.34 -5.68
C HIS A 85 -7.57 1.52 -4.84
N TYR A 86 -6.73 2.54 -4.66
CA TYR A 86 -7.11 3.75 -3.94
C TYR A 86 -8.24 4.50 -4.66
N ARG A 87 -8.19 4.66 -5.99
CA ARG A 87 -9.28 5.30 -6.75
C ARG A 87 -10.61 4.52 -6.65
N HIS A 88 -10.55 3.20 -6.59
CA HIS A 88 -11.75 2.36 -6.45
C HIS A 88 -12.24 2.16 -5.01
N ARG A 89 -11.58 2.77 -4.01
CA ARG A 89 -11.89 2.57 -2.58
C ARG A 89 -13.35 2.89 -2.20
N GLU A 90 -14.00 3.81 -2.92
CA GLU A 90 -15.38 4.21 -2.65
C GLU A 90 -16.40 3.08 -2.83
N VAL A 91 -16.09 2.10 -3.69
CA VAL A 91 -16.93 0.91 -3.89
C VAL A 91 -16.93 0.01 -2.64
N LEU A 92 -15.83 0.00 -1.88
CA LEU A 92 -15.67 -0.85 -0.70
C LEU A 92 -16.21 -0.20 0.60
N VAL A 93 -16.23 1.13 0.69
CA VAL A 93 -16.70 1.85 1.89
C VAL A 93 -18.23 1.92 1.96
N ARG A 94 -18.93 1.92 0.82
CA ARG A 94 -20.41 1.96 0.78
C ARG A 94 -21.11 0.61 1.00
N GLY A 95 -20.36 -0.51 1.01
CA GLY A 95 -20.91 -1.86 1.18
C GLY A 95 -21.09 -2.32 2.64
N ARG A 96 -20.84 -1.46 3.64
CA ARG A 96 -20.99 -1.78 5.08
C ARG A 96 -22.07 -0.96 5.81
N SER A 97 -23.03 -0.42 5.06
CA SER A 97 -24.20 0.26 5.60
C SER A 97 -25.48 -0.45 5.15
N THR A 98 -25.72 -1.64 5.70
CA THR A 98 -27.05 -2.27 5.78
C THR A 98 -27.13 -3.05 7.07
#